data_AF-A0A3P8JQD5-F1
#
_entry.id   AF-A0A3P8JQD5-F1
#
_cell.length_a   1.000
_cell.length_b   1.000
_cell.length_c   1.000
_cell.angle_alpha   90.00
_cell.angle_beta   90.00
_cell.angle_gamma   90.00
#
_symmetry.space_group_name_H-M   'P 1'
#
loop_
_entity.id
_entity.type
_entity.pdbx_description
1 polymer ?
#
loop_
_entity_poly.entity_id
_entity_poly.type
_entity_poly.pdbx_seq_one_letter_code
_entity_poly.pdbx_strand_id
1 'polypeptide(L)'
;MTQEGTRIDLLLESDKWAMALENKIWHQQNNPFTDYSRYLEKKYPDKKHLLVVLSSEGQAPTGWTGISYSMFISVLSPRLGMVYISSPLSKWQVLLREFMLHLESLMGKNTITTETETFVLENLRNIQEAVLLKNAVVKSLQEECLRFLTEHFSDRGYEVTMALNHWEGYPALRFGLSHWVSESDVVLFLDRTPGRQFEVRTYICDLTTPTLQHQARQMLISEEHNDSWSERSGSVFTVVSRLPRKLEAKHLMFQRVAKALDQLDEFELHHER
;
A
#
# COMPACT_ATOMS: atom_id res chain seq x y z
N MET A 1 -27.42 7.87 27.08
CA MET A 1 -26.37 8.77 27.57
C MET A 1 -26.28 8.62 29.07
N THR A 2 -25.09 8.76 29.63
CA THR A 2 -24.87 8.85 31.07
C THR A 2 -25.37 10.19 31.61
N GLN A 3 -25.23 10.40 32.92
CA GLN A 3 -25.58 11.67 33.56
C GLN A 3 -24.65 12.82 33.14
N GLU A 4 -23.41 12.53 32.77
CA GLU A 4 -22.43 13.52 32.27
C GLU A 4 -22.48 13.67 30.73
N GLY A 5 -23.51 13.11 30.08
CA GLY A 5 -23.72 13.25 28.63
C GLY A 5 -22.85 12.33 27.76
N THR A 6 -22.12 11.39 28.38
CA THR A 6 -21.23 10.47 27.68
C THR A 6 -21.99 9.23 27.18
N ARG A 7 -21.43 8.52 26.19
CA ARG A 7 -22.04 7.32 25.60
C ARG A 7 -21.18 6.11 25.93
N ILE A 8 -21.83 5.06 26.42
CA ILE A 8 -21.24 3.72 26.54
C ILE A 8 -21.38 3.04 25.18
N ASP A 9 -20.31 2.43 24.66
CA ASP A 9 -20.33 1.75 23.36
C ASP A 9 -21.41 0.65 23.31
N LEU A 10 -21.37 -0.28 24.26
CA LEU A 10 -22.36 -1.33 24.43
C LEU A 10 -22.77 -1.49 25.89
N LEU A 11 -24.08 -1.50 26.13
CA LEU A 11 -24.68 -1.81 27.42
C LEU A 11 -25.52 -3.07 27.26
N LEU A 12 -25.13 -4.15 27.93
CA LEU A 12 -25.83 -5.42 27.94
C LEU A 12 -26.42 -5.68 29.32
N GLU A 13 -27.62 -6.25 29.35
CA GLU A 13 -28.36 -6.47 30.59
C GLU A 13 -28.93 -7.88 30.62
N SER A 14 -28.85 -8.51 31.80
CA SER A 14 -29.56 -9.73 32.14
C SER A 14 -30.30 -9.54 33.47
N ASP A 15 -31.00 -10.58 33.93
CA ASP A 15 -31.67 -10.56 35.24
C ASP A 15 -30.69 -10.38 36.41
N LYS A 16 -29.44 -10.83 36.27
CA LYS A 16 -28.45 -10.89 37.37
C LYS A 16 -27.30 -9.89 37.25
N TRP A 17 -27.05 -9.40 36.04
CA TRP A 17 -25.89 -8.54 35.78
C TRP A 17 -26.21 -7.46 34.74
N ALA A 18 -25.48 -6.35 34.83
CA ALA A 18 -25.40 -5.31 33.81
C ALA A 18 -23.95 -5.15 33.39
N MET A 19 -23.69 -5.10 32.08
CA MET A 19 -22.34 -5.01 31.52
C MET A 19 -22.20 -3.75 30.69
N ALA A 20 -21.22 -2.92 31.04
CA ALA A 20 -20.70 -1.89 30.16
C ALA A 20 -19.48 -2.46 29.43
N LEU A 21 -19.55 -2.45 28.10
CA LEU A 21 -18.44 -2.85 27.24
C LEU A 21 -18.01 -1.66 26.40
N GLU A 22 -16.72 -1.35 26.51
CA GLU A 22 -16.04 -0.31 25.75
C GLU A 22 -15.10 -0.96 24.73
N ASN A 23 -15.20 -0.61 23.44
CA ASN A 23 -14.39 -1.20 22.38
C ASN A 23 -13.31 -0.21 21.91
N LYS A 24 -12.03 -0.59 21.99
CA LYS A 24 -10.89 0.28 21.66
C LYS A 24 -10.00 -0.34 20.60
N ILE A 25 -10.04 0.25 19.41
CA ILE A 25 -9.28 -0.24 18.27
C ILE A 25 -7.85 0.36 18.24
N TRP A 26 -7.64 1.64 18.61
CA TRP A 26 -6.30 2.29 18.54
C TRP A 26 -6.06 3.50 19.49
N HIS A 27 -6.86 3.72 20.55
CA HIS A 27 -6.83 4.97 21.31
C HIS A 27 -6.18 4.88 22.70
N GLN A 28 -5.48 5.96 23.10
CA GLN A 28 -5.12 6.23 24.50
C GLN A 28 -6.40 6.24 25.37
N GLN A 29 -6.32 5.66 26.57
CA GLN A 29 -7.44 5.51 27.50
C GLN A 29 -7.88 6.86 28.11
N ASN A 30 -8.49 7.75 27.31
CA ASN A 30 -9.09 9.00 27.77
C ASN A 30 -10.63 8.93 27.80
N ASN A 31 -11.18 7.78 28.24
CA ASN A 31 -12.62 7.58 28.34
C ASN A 31 -13.12 7.85 29.76
N PRO A 32 -14.38 8.27 29.93
CA PRO A 32 -14.97 8.59 31.22
C PRO A 32 -15.40 7.31 31.97
N PHE A 33 -14.46 6.40 32.24
CA PHE A 33 -14.70 5.10 32.86
C PHE A 33 -15.44 5.20 34.20
N THR A 34 -15.12 6.23 34.99
CA THR A 34 -15.78 6.51 36.28
C THR A 34 -17.27 6.85 36.11
N ASP A 35 -17.63 7.57 35.05
CA ASP A 35 -19.02 7.94 34.77
C ASP A 35 -19.82 6.70 34.34
N TYR A 36 -19.22 5.80 33.57
CA TYR A 36 -19.84 4.52 33.20
C TYR A 36 -20.12 3.64 34.42
N SER A 37 -19.17 3.51 35.34
CA SER A 37 -19.37 2.78 36.60
C SER A 37 -20.53 3.36 37.41
N ARG A 38 -20.54 4.68 37.60
CA ARG A 38 -21.59 5.39 38.35
C ARG A 38 -22.97 5.26 37.69
N TYR A 39 -23.00 5.23 36.36
CA TYR A 39 -24.24 4.99 35.61
C TYR A 39 -24.82 3.61 35.92
N LEU A 40 -23.99 2.56 35.93
CA LEU A 40 -24.42 1.21 36.29
C LEU A 40 -24.89 1.12 37.74
N GLU A 41 -24.16 1.73 38.68
CA GLU A 41 -24.52 1.77 40.10
C GLU A 41 -25.90 2.39 40.33
N LYS A 42 -26.19 3.51 39.67
CA LYS A 42 -27.49 4.19 39.84
C LYS A 42 -28.63 3.46 39.15
N LYS A 43 -28.40 2.94 37.94
CA LYS A 43 -29.47 2.36 37.12
C LYS A 43 -29.76 0.91 37.45
N TYR A 44 -28.76 0.17 37.90
CA TYR A 44 -28.82 -1.26 38.17
C TYR A 44 -28.23 -1.60 39.54
N PRO A 45 -28.73 -1.00 40.65
CA PRO A 45 -28.12 -1.14 41.97
C PRO A 45 -28.11 -2.59 42.48
N ASP A 46 -29.12 -3.38 42.11
CA ASP A 46 -29.28 -4.77 42.58
C ASP A 46 -28.58 -5.81 41.67
N LYS A 47 -27.90 -5.37 40.61
CA LYS A 47 -27.25 -6.26 39.64
C LYS A 47 -25.74 -6.23 39.80
N LYS A 48 -25.09 -7.36 39.49
CA LYS A 48 -23.64 -7.38 39.37
C LYS A 48 -23.19 -6.52 38.19
N HIS A 49 -22.27 -5.59 38.40
CA HIS A 49 -21.70 -4.77 37.33
C HIS A 49 -20.49 -5.47 36.71
N LEU A 50 -20.49 -5.55 35.38
CA LEU A 50 -19.39 -6.06 34.58
C LEU A 50 -18.86 -4.89 33.74
N LEU A 51 -17.62 -4.49 34.01
CA LEU A 51 -16.97 -3.38 33.35
C LEU A 51 -15.86 -3.95 32.47
N VAL A 52 -16.05 -3.92 31.16
CA VAL A 52 -15.20 -4.63 30.20
C VAL A 52 -14.62 -3.67 29.18
N VAL A 53 -13.30 -3.73 28.99
CA VAL A 53 -12.62 -3.08 27.87
C VAL A 53 -12.20 -4.16 26.87
N LEU A 54 -12.76 -4.12 25.67
CA LEU A 54 -12.34 -4.95 24.56
C LEU A 54 -11.35 -4.15 23.70
N SER A 55 -10.11 -4.62 23.56
CA SER A 55 -9.06 -3.90 22.82
C SER A 55 -8.06 -4.83 22.16
N SER A 56 -7.12 -4.32 21.37
CA SER A 56 -6.07 -5.15 20.75
C SER A 56 -5.20 -5.86 21.79
N GLU A 57 -4.69 -5.12 22.77
CA GLU A 57 -3.74 -5.61 23.79
C GLU A 57 -4.42 -6.11 25.08
N GLY A 58 -5.73 -5.92 25.23
CA GLY A 58 -6.47 -6.31 26.44
C GLY A 58 -6.13 -5.47 27.67
N GLN A 59 -5.61 -4.25 27.50
CA GLN A 59 -5.31 -3.34 28.61
C GLN A 59 -6.58 -2.61 29.08
N ALA A 60 -6.72 -2.45 30.40
CA ALA A 60 -7.86 -1.80 31.02
C ALA A 60 -7.45 -0.98 32.26
N PRO A 61 -8.20 0.09 32.60
CA PRO A 61 -7.99 0.83 33.84
C PRO A 61 -8.37 -0.01 35.07
N THR A 62 -7.92 0.42 36.25
CA THR A 62 -8.25 -0.23 37.52
C THR A 62 -9.76 -0.38 37.70
N GLY A 63 -10.20 -1.57 38.08
CA GLY A 63 -11.63 -1.89 38.27
C GLY A 63 -12.34 -2.35 36.99
N TRP A 64 -11.69 -2.29 35.83
CA TRP A 64 -12.19 -2.82 34.57
C TRP A 64 -11.46 -4.10 34.18
N THR A 65 -12.17 -5.01 33.52
CA THR A 65 -11.60 -6.23 32.95
C THR A 65 -11.20 -5.98 31.51
N GLY A 66 -9.90 -6.06 31.22
CA GLY A 66 -9.37 -5.98 29.87
C GLY A 66 -9.43 -7.33 29.17
N ILE A 67 -9.95 -7.35 27.94
CA ILE A 67 -10.02 -8.52 27.08
C ILE A 67 -9.37 -8.16 25.75
N SER A 68 -8.33 -8.91 25.36
CA SER A 68 -7.72 -8.74 24.04
C SER A 68 -8.61 -9.32 22.96
N TYR A 69 -8.55 -8.79 21.74
CA TYR A 69 -9.23 -9.39 20.59
C TYR A 69 -8.80 -10.85 20.38
N SER A 70 -7.51 -11.16 20.58
CA SER A 70 -6.99 -12.54 20.51
C SER A 70 -7.68 -13.48 21.48
N MET A 71 -7.84 -13.07 22.74
CA MET A 71 -8.49 -13.87 23.78
C MET A 71 -9.99 -14.00 23.53
N PHE A 72 -10.64 -12.91 23.09
CA PHE A 72 -12.05 -12.94 22.75
C PHE A 72 -12.34 -13.93 21.60
N ILE A 73 -11.55 -13.86 20.53
CA ILE A 73 -11.68 -14.74 19.37
C ILE A 73 -11.39 -16.20 19.74
N SER A 74 -10.32 -16.47 20.50
CA SER A 74 -9.94 -17.85 20.85
C SER A 74 -11.02 -18.57 21.66
N VAL A 75 -11.76 -17.84 22.51
CA VAL A 75 -12.88 -18.38 23.29
C VAL A 75 -14.16 -18.49 22.46
N LEU A 76 -14.42 -17.52 21.57
CA LEU A 76 -15.67 -17.45 20.83
C LEU A 76 -15.70 -18.38 19.60
N SER A 77 -14.57 -18.54 18.89
CA SER A 77 -14.47 -19.33 17.66
C SER A 77 -14.98 -20.78 17.81
N PRO A 78 -14.54 -21.57 18.83
CA PRO A 78 -15.03 -22.93 19.00
C PRO A 78 -16.55 -23.00 19.27
N ARG A 79 -17.06 -22.02 20.04
CA ARG A 79 -18.50 -21.95 20.37
C ARG A 79 -19.34 -21.61 19.14
N LEU A 80 -18.84 -20.72 18.28
CA LEU A 80 -19.51 -20.41 17.02
C LEU A 80 -19.48 -21.58 16.06
N GLY A 81 -18.37 -22.32 15.98
CA GLY A 81 -18.30 -23.56 15.19
C GLY A 81 -19.44 -24.53 15.55
N MET A 82 -19.68 -24.74 16.85
CA MET A 82 -20.78 -25.58 17.31
C MET A 82 -22.16 -25.02 16.96
N VAL A 83 -22.35 -23.69 17.05
CA VAL A 83 -23.60 -23.03 16.69
C VAL A 83 -23.89 -23.15 15.19
N TYR A 84 -22.87 -23.07 14.33
CA TYR A 84 -23.02 -23.25 12.87
C TYR A 84 -23.43 -24.68 12.49
N ILE A 85 -22.98 -25.68 13.26
CA ILE A 85 -23.34 -27.08 13.03
C ILE A 85 -24.75 -27.38 13.56
N SER A 86 -25.12 -26.80 14.70
CA SER A 86 -26.33 -27.17 15.46
C SER A 86 -27.57 -26.31 15.16
N SER A 87 -27.43 -25.24 14.38
CA SER A 87 -28.54 -24.30 14.11
C SER A 87 -28.56 -23.85 12.65
N PRO A 88 -29.74 -23.57 12.07
CA PRO A 88 -29.83 -22.94 10.75
C PRO A 88 -29.06 -21.62 10.70
N LEU A 89 -28.43 -21.35 9.56
CA LEU A 89 -27.64 -20.14 9.35
C LEU A 89 -28.53 -18.90 9.50
N SER A 90 -28.14 -17.99 10.40
CA SER A 90 -28.81 -16.71 10.62
C SER A 90 -27.93 -15.54 10.22
N LYS A 91 -28.57 -14.43 9.81
CA LYS A 91 -27.85 -13.18 9.48
C LYS A 91 -26.94 -12.69 10.61
N TRP A 92 -27.30 -12.95 11.86
CA TRP A 92 -26.53 -12.54 13.03
C TRP A 92 -25.25 -13.35 13.19
N GLN A 93 -25.28 -14.63 12.85
CA GLN A 93 -24.07 -15.45 12.81
C GLN A 93 -23.11 -14.96 11.72
N VAL A 94 -23.63 -14.65 10.52
CA VAL A 94 -22.83 -14.10 9.42
C VAL A 94 -22.14 -12.80 9.84
N LEU A 95 -22.89 -11.84 10.39
CA LEU A 95 -22.35 -10.56 10.86
C LEU A 95 -21.31 -10.75 11.98
N LEU A 96 -21.53 -11.69 12.89
CA LEU A 96 -20.56 -11.99 13.95
C LEU A 96 -19.26 -12.58 13.40
N ARG A 97 -19.34 -13.45 12.39
CA ARG A 97 -18.15 -13.98 11.71
C ARG A 97 -17.39 -12.89 10.95
N GLU A 98 -18.09 -12.01 10.24
CA GLU A 98 -17.46 -10.87 9.57
C GLU A 98 -16.77 -9.94 10.58
N PHE A 99 -17.43 -9.66 11.71
CA PHE A 99 -16.83 -8.88 12.79
C PHE A 99 -15.56 -9.53 13.34
N MET A 100 -15.57 -10.85 13.57
CA MET A 100 -14.37 -11.57 14.04
C MET A 100 -13.24 -11.54 13.03
N LEU A 101 -13.52 -11.78 11.74
CA LEU A 101 -12.52 -11.67 10.67
C LEU A 101 -11.94 -10.25 10.58
N HIS A 102 -12.75 -9.23 10.82
CA HIS A 102 -12.28 -7.86 10.87
C HIS A 102 -11.34 -7.63 12.06
N LEU A 103 -11.67 -8.14 13.24
CA LEU A 103 -10.79 -8.07 14.42
C LEU A 103 -9.47 -8.82 14.20
N GLU A 104 -9.52 -10.02 13.60
CA GLU A 104 -8.32 -10.78 13.21
C GLU A 104 -7.47 -10.01 12.21
N SER A 105 -8.08 -9.40 11.21
CA SER A 105 -7.37 -8.56 10.24
C SER A 105 -6.71 -7.34 10.88
N LEU A 106 -7.37 -6.71 11.85
CA LEU A 106 -6.80 -5.58 12.61
C LEU A 106 -5.57 -6.01 13.42
N MET A 107 -5.58 -7.23 13.98
CA MET A 107 -4.42 -7.81 14.68
C MET A 107 -3.30 -8.24 13.73
N GLY A 108 -3.65 -8.75 12.54
CA GLY A 108 -2.72 -9.27 11.54
C GLY A 108 -1.87 -8.21 10.84
N LYS A 109 -2.13 -6.92 11.09
CA LYS A 109 -1.35 -5.84 10.47
C LYS A 109 0.08 -5.68 11.03
N ASN A 110 0.45 -6.30 12.16
CA ASN A 110 1.78 -6.11 12.78
C ASN A 110 2.40 -7.37 13.44
N THR A 111 1.85 -8.56 13.27
CA THR A 111 2.41 -9.76 13.92
C THR A 111 3.45 -10.43 13.02
N ILE A 112 4.72 -10.11 13.22
CA ILE A 112 5.83 -10.94 12.73
C ILE A 112 5.72 -12.27 13.50
N THR A 113 5.51 -13.37 12.79
CA THR A 113 5.49 -14.71 13.39
C THR A 113 6.87 -15.04 13.94
N THR A 114 6.96 -15.82 15.03
CA THR A 114 8.24 -16.26 15.60
C THR A 114 9.10 -16.99 14.57
N GLU A 115 8.47 -17.72 13.65
CA GLU A 115 9.13 -18.38 12.52
C GLU A 115 9.73 -17.36 11.54
N THR A 116 9.00 -16.29 11.22
CA THR A 116 9.51 -15.21 10.34
C THR A 116 10.66 -14.45 11.01
N GLU A 117 10.51 -14.13 12.29
CA GLU A 117 11.56 -13.48 13.09
C GLU A 117 12.84 -14.33 13.10
N THR A 118 12.71 -15.61 13.45
CA THR A 118 13.82 -16.57 13.48
C THR A 118 14.50 -16.67 12.12
N PHE A 119 13.71 -16.85 11.05
CA PHE A 119 14.24 -16.93 9.69
C PHE A 119 15.05 -15.69 9.31
N VAL A 120 14.52 -14.48 9.57
CA VAL A 120 15.21 -13.23 9.24
C VAL A 120 16.50 -13.11 10.03
N LEU A 121 16.48 -13.35 11.35
CA LEU A 121 17.66 -13.25 12.22
C LEU A 121 18.76 -14.23 11.81
N GLU A 122 18.40 -15.47 11.46
CA GLU A 122 19.35 -16.49 11.00
C GLU A 122 19.91 -16.19 9.60
N ASN A 123 19.19 -15.43 8.76
CA ASN A 123 19.56 -15.16 7.37
C ASN A 123 19.99 -13.71 7.10
N LEU A 124 20.21 -12.89 8.13
CA LEU A 124 20.56 -11.46 7.99
C LEU A 124 21.70 -11.22 7.00
N ARG A 125 22.75 -12.06 7.04
CA ARG A 125 23.88 -11.97 6.12
C ARG A 125 23.46 -12.22 4.66
N ASN A 126 22.73 -13.31 4.41
CA ASN A 126 22.29 -13.68 3.07
C ASN A 126 21.36 -12.60 2.49
N ILE A 127 20.47 -12.05 3.32
CA ILE A 127 19.59 -10.95 2.95
C ILE A 127 20.42 -9.71 2.57
N GLN A 128 21.40 -9.34 3.39
CA GLN A 128 22.27 -8.20 3.10
C GLN A 128 23.09 -8.40 1.81
N GLU A 129 23.65 -9.60 1.60
CA GLU A 129 24.39 -9.93 0.37
C GLU A 129 23.48 -9.86 -0.86
N ALA A 130 22.24 -10.37 -0.78
CA ALA A 130 21.26 -10.26 -1.85
C ALA A 130 20.89 -8.81 -2.16
N VAL A 131 20.72 -7.96 -1.14
CA VAL A 131 20.45 -6.52 -1.31
C VAL A 131 21.63 -5.81 -1.98
N LEU A 132 22.86 -6.09 -1.55
CA LEU A 132 24.07 -5.51 -2.16
C LEU A 132 24.22 -5.94 -3.62
N LEU A 133 24.04 -7.24 -3.90
CA LEU A 133 24.10 -7.77 -5.26
C LEU A 133 23.03 -7.16 -6.15
N LYS A 134 21.78 -7.06 -5.67
CA LYS A 134 20.69 -6.37 -6.36
C LYS A 134 21.11 -4.95 -6.75
N ASN A 135 21.62 -4.17 -5.80
CA ASN A 135 22.02 -2.79 -6.05
C ASN A 135 23.17 -2.70 -7.07
N ALA A 136 24.15 -3.61 -6.99
CA ALA A 136 25.26 -3.67 -7.94
C ALA A 136 24.79 -4.00 -9.37
N VAL A 137 23.90 -4.98 -9.52
CA VAL A 137 23.33 -5.38 -10.83
C VAL A 137 22.49 -4.26 -11.42
N VAL A 138 21.65 -3.59 -10.62
CA VAL A 138 20.83 -2.45 -11.05
C VAL A 138 21.70 -1.30 -11.55
N LYS A 139 22.78 -0.98 -10.82
CA LYS A 139 23.73 0.05 -11.23
C LYS A 139 24.45 -0.32 -12.54
N SER A 140 24.93 -1.56 -12.66
CA SER A 140 25.54 -2.06 -13.90
C SER A 140 24.58 -1.95 -15.08
N LEU A 141 23.32 -2.34 -14.89
CA LEU A 141 22.30 -2.27 -15.93
C LEU A 141 22.03 -0.82 -16.37
N GLN A 142 21.98 0.12 -15.42
CA GLN A 142 21.81 1.54 -15.70
C GLN A 142 22.99 2.10 -16.50
N GLU A 143 24.23 1.79 -16.10
CA GLU A 143 25.44 2.24 -16.81
C GLU A 143 25.55 1.62 -18.21
N GLU A 144 25.17 0.35 -18.37
CA GLU A 144 25.07 -0.31 -19.68
C GLU A 144 24.03 0.36 -20.58
N CYS A 145 22.85 0.68 -20.03
CA CYS A 145 21.81 1.39 -20.77
C CYS A 145 22.26 2.79 -21.16
N LEU A 146 22.89 3.53 -20.25
CA LEU A 146 23.42 4.86 -20.53
C LEU A 146 24.42 4.82 -21.69
N ARG A 147 25.39 3.90 -21.66
CA ARG A 147 26.36 3.74 -22.76
C ARG A 147 25.67 3.45 -24.09
N PHE A 148 24.69 2.54 -24.09
CA PHE A 148 23.90 2.24 -25.29
C PHE A 148 23.18 3.48 -25.83
N LEU A 149 22.54 4.26 -24.96
CA LEU A 149 21.82 5.47 -25.35
C LEU A 149 22.77 6.57 -25.83
N THR A 150 23.91 6.78 -25.16
CA THR A 150 24.93 7.74 -25.60
C THR A 150 25.45 7.41 -26.99
N GLU A 151 25.68 6.11 -27.28
CA GLU A 151 26.05 5.67 -28.63
C GLU A 151 24.92 5.93 -29.64
N HIS A 152 23.68 5.55 -29.29
CA HIS A 152 22.49 5.76 -30.15
C HIS A 152 22.26 7.22 -30.54
N PHE A 153 22.54 8.17 -29.64
CA PHE A 153 22.34 9.60 -29.86
C PHE A 153 23.61 10.36 -30.27
N SER A 154 24.74 9.67 -30.43
CA SER A 154 26.05 10.30 -30.69
C SER A 154 26.09 11.13 -31.98
N ASP A 155 25.46 10.65 -33.05
CA ASP A 155 25.39 11.36 -34.35
C ASP A 155 24.66 12.71 -34.27
N ARG A 156 23.76 12.87 -33.29
CA ARG A 156 23.00 14.11 -33.06
C ARG A 156 23.69 15.05 -32.08
N GLY A 157 24.76 14.59 -31.41
CA GLY A 157 25.46 15.33 -30.37
C GLY A 157 24.63 15.54 -29.10
N TYR A 158 23.58 14.73 -28.87
CA TYR A 158 22.75 14.86 -27.67
C TYR A 158 23.41 14.18 -26.48
N GLU A 159 23.30 14.80 -25.31
CA GLU A 159 23.77 14.24 -24.06
C GLU A 159 22.60 13.62 -23.29
N VAL A 160 22.76 12.36 -22.90
CA VAL A 160 21.75 11.58 -22.17
C VAL A 160 21.96 11.79 -20.67
N THR A 161 20.92 12.23 -19.96
CA THR A 161 20.90 12.33 -18.51
C THR A 161 20.36 11.04 -17.89
N MET A 162 20.75 10.73 -16.65
CA MET A 162 20.25 9.55 -15.94
C MET A 162 20.04 9.80 -14.44
N ALA A 163 19.03 9.13 -13.87
CA ALA A 163 18.79 9.08 -12.44
C ALA A 163 18.28 7.69 -12.01
N LEU A 164 18.56 7.30 -10.77
CA LEU A 164 18.04 6.06 -10.17
C LEU A 164 17.06 6.41 -9.06
N ASN A 165 15.79 6.05 -9.27
CA ASN A 165 14.73 6.16 -8.26
C ASN A 165 14.28 4.77 -7.81
N HIS A 166 13.49 4.74 -6.74
CA HIS A 166 12.82 3.52 -6.30
C HIS A 166 11.33 3.79 -6.13
N TRP A 167 10.49 2.95 -6.72
CA TRP A 167 9.04 2.97 -6.53
C TRP A 167 8.60 1.66 -5.93
N GLU A 168 7.83 1.71 -4.84
CA GLU A 168 7.35 0.51 -4.13
C GLU A 168 8.49 -0.45 -3.72
N GLY A 169 9.73 0.06 -3.57
CA GLY A 169 10.93 -0.75 -3.27
C GLY A 169 11.66 -1.31 -4.49
N TYR A 170 11.14 -1.10 -5.71
CA TYR A 170 11.70 -1.58 -6.96
C TYR A 170 12.45 -0.48 -7.74
N PRO A 171 13.52 -0.82 -8.49
CA PRO A 171 14.29 0.17 -9.24
C PRO A 171 13.50 0.81 -10.39
N ALA A 172 13.63 2.13 -10.51
CA ALA A 172 13.13 2.94 -11.61
C ALA A 172 14.30 3.72 -12.22
N LEU A 173 14.82 3.23 -13.35
CA LEU A 173 15.94 3.85 -14.06
C LEU A 173 15.41 4.93 -14.99
N ARG A 174 15.71 6.18 -14.71
CA ARG A 174 15.20 7.35 -15.44
C ARG A 174 16.27 7.85 -16.41
N PHE A 175 15.86 8.22 -17.62
CA PHE A 175 16.70 8.74 -18.68
C PHE A 175 16.01 9.93 -19.34
N GLY A 176 16.79 10.96 -19.68
CA GLY A 176 16.31 12.11 -20.46
C GLY A 176 17.41 12.63 -21.37
N LEU A 177 17.12 13.70 -22.11
CA LEU A 177 18.12 14.40 -22.92
C LEU A 177 18.36 15.80 -22.34
N SER A 178 19.63 16.21 -22.26
CA SER A 178 20.03 17.43 -21.54
C SER A 178 19.53 18.73 -22.19
N HIS A 179 19.14 18.69 -23.47
CA HIS A 179 18.56 19.84 -24.17
C HIS A 179 17.07 20.04 -23.91
N TRP A 180 16.39 19.10 -23.25
CA TRP A 180 15.00 19.29 -22.87
C TRP A 180 14.90 20.37 -21.78
N VAL A 181 13.97 21.31 -21.97
CA VAL A 181 13.68 22.37 -20.99
C VAL A 181 12.82 21.83 -19.84
N SER A 182 12.04 20.78 -20.13
CA SER A 182 11.08 20.18 -19.22
C SER A 182 11.70 19.13 -18.32
N GLU A 183 10.97 18.76 -17.26
CA GLU A 183 11.30 17.58 -16.42
C GLU A 183 10.82 16.25 -17.06
N SER A 184 10.60 16.22 -18.38
CA SER A 184 10.16 15.01 -19.09
C SER A 184 11.26 13.93 -19.05
N ASP A 185 10.87 12.66 -18.95
CA ASP A 185 11.81 11.55 -18.97
C ASP A 185 11.19 10.21 -19.37
N VAL A 186 12.06 9.24 -19.64
CA VAL A 186 11.72 7.85 -19.90
C VAL A 186 12.28 6.98 -18.78
N VAL A 187 11.44 6.12 -18.22
CA VAL A 187 11.75 5.28 -17.07
C VAL A 187 11.66 3.81 -17.43
N LEU A 188 12.74 3.06 -17.24
CA LEU A 188 12.72 1.61 -17.19
C LEU A 188 12.43 1.15 -15.75
N PHE A 189 11.22 0.65 -15.52
CA PHE A 189 10.76 0.21 -14.21
C PHE A 189 10.87 -1.32 -14.06
N LEU A 190 11.65 -1.75 -13.06
CA LEU A 190 12.04 -3.14 -12.85
C LEU A 190 11.24 -3.80 -11.72
N ASP A 191 9.95 -3.97 -11.96
CA ASP A 191 9.04 -4.69 -11.06
C ASP A 191 8.68 -6.07 -11.61
N ARG A 192 8.93 -7.10 -10.80
CA ARG A 192 8.62 -8.50 -11.13
C ARG A 192 7.76 -9.18 -10.08
N THR A 193 6.95 -8.41 -9.36
CA THR A 193 5.89 -8.97 -8.53
C THR A 193 4.96 -9.88 -9.35
N PRO A 194 4.31 -10.87 -8.71
CA PRO A 194 3.42 -11.80 -9.41
C PRO A 194 2.37 -11.06 -10.25
N GLY A 195 2.35 -11.34 -11.56
CA GLY A 195 1.43 -10.72 -12.52
C GLY A 195 1.94 -9.44 -13.18
N ARG A 196 3.06 -8.86 -12.72
CA ARG A 196 3.70 -7.69 -13.35
C ARG A 196 4.82 -8.10 -14.32
N GLN A 197 5.17 -7.16 -15.19
CA GLN A 197 6.26 -7.23 -16.18
C GLN A 197 7.09 -5.96 -16.03
N PHE A 198 8.35 -5.98 -16.52
CA PHE A 198 9.11 -4.75 -16.63
C PHE A 198 8.42 -3.78 -17.59
N GLU A 199 8.52 -2.50 -17.31
CA GLU A 199 7.79 -1.47 -18.04
C GLU A 199 8.75 -0.36 -18.50
N VAL A 200 8.51 0.19 -19.68
CA VAL A 200 9.04 1.47 -20.10
C VAL A 200 7.91 2.48 -19.96
N ARG A 201 8.11 3.50 -19.13
CA ARG A 201 7.16 4.59 -18.91
C ARG A 201 7.72 5.87 -19.47
N THR A 202 6.92 6.65 -20.18
CA THR A 202 7.33 7.94 -20.72
C THR A 202 6.49 9.02 -20.04
N TYR A 203 7.16 9.91 -19.32
CA TYR A 203 6.57 11.04 -18.63
C TYR A 203 6.79 12.30 -19.46
N ILE A 204 5.69 12.88 -19.94
CA ILE A 204 5.70 14.18 -20.61
C ILE A 204 5.25 15.19 -19.58
N CYS A 205 6.17 16.02 -19.12
CA CYS A 205 5.93 17.03 -18.09
C CYS A 205 5.40 18.33 -18.68
N ASP A 206 5.23 19.37 -17.87
CA ASP A 206 4.84 20.77 -18.20
C ASP A 206 3.82 20.96 -19.34
N LEU A 207 2.78 20.13 -19.38
CA LEU A 207 1.65 20.28 -20.29
C LEU A 207 0.71 21.39 -19.80
N THR A 208 1.14 22.64 -19.98
CA THR A 208 0.50 23.84 -19.42
C THR A 208 -0.82 24.23 -20.08
N THR A 209 -1.08 23.76 -21.31
CA THR A 209 -2.29 24.10 -22.07
C THR A 209 -3.08 22.86 -22.49
N PRO A 210 -4.43 22.95 -22.62
CA PRO A 210 -5.24 21.86 -23.15
C PRO A 210 -4.82 21.40 -24.56
N THR A 211 -4.30 22.33 -25.37
CA THR A 211 -3.79 22.02 -26.72
C THR A 211 -2.55 21.13 -26.65
N LEU A 212 -1.56 21.47 -25.82
CA LEU A 212 -0.37 20.65 -25.59
C LEU A 212 -0.74 19.27 -25.03
N GLN A 213 -1.69 19.22 -24.09
CA GLN A 213 -2.20 17.95 -23.55
C GLN A 213 -2.83 17.07 -24.64
N HIS A 214 -3.56 17.68 -25.58
CA HIS A 214 -4.16 16.95 -26.69
C HIS A 214 -3.11 16.44 -27.68
N GLN A 215 -2.13 17.28 -28.03
CA GLN A 215 -1.02 16.91 -28.92
C GLN A 215 -0.18 15.77 -28.36
N ALA A 216 0.18 15.84 -27.07
CA ALA A 216 0.93 14.78 -26.38
C ALA A 216 0.20 13.43 -26.46
N ARG A 217 -1.13 13.43 -26.24
CA ARG A 217 -1.95 12.21 -26.37
C ARG A 217 -1.99 11.68 -27.79
N GLN A 218 -2.15 12.54 -28.80
CA GLN A 218 -2.21 12.10 -30.19
C GLN A 218 -0.89 11.53 -30.70
N MET A 219 0.23 12.12 -30.28
CA MET A 219 1.55 11.74 -30.76
C MET A 219 2.08 10.46 -30.10
N LEU A 220 1.86 10.31 -28.78
CA LEU A 220 2.51 9.25 -28.01
C LEU A 220 1.59 8.07 -27.66
N ILE A 221 0.26 8.21 -27.78
CA ILE A 221 -0.61 7.03 -27.68
C ILE A 221 -0.58 6.28 -29.01
N SER A 222 0.13 5.16 -29.02
CA SER A 222 0.13 4.19 -30.12
C SER A 222 -0.47 2.85 -29.67
N GLU A 223 -0.83 1.97 -30.61
CA GLU A 223 -1.32 0.61 -30.32
C GLU A 223 -0.33 -0.23 -29.50
N GLU A 224 0.95 0.15 -29.45
CA GLU A 224 1.98 -0.55 -28.66
C GLU A 224 1.89 -0.23 -27.15
N HIS A 225 1.18 0.84 -26.76
CA HIS A 225 1.05 1.24 -25.36
C HIS A 225 -0.06 0.47 -24.66
N ASN A 226 0.24 0.01 -23.45
CA ASN A 226 -0.68 -0.81 -22.67
C ASN A 226 -1.52 -0.01 -21.67
N ASP A 227 -1.06 1.18 -21.30
CA ASP A 227 -1.74 2.04 -20.33
C ASP A 227 -1.33 3.50 -20.53
N SER A 228 -2.19 4.42 -20.08
CA SER A 228 -1.87 5.84 -20.01
C SER A 228 -2.75 6.57 -19.00
N TRP A 229 -2.18 7.57 -18.34
CA TRP A 229 -2.93 8.40 -17.40
C TRP A 229 -2.35 9.81 -17.33
N SER A 230 -3.11 10.72 -16.71
CA SER A 230 -2.64 12.08 -16.41
C SER A 230 -2.41 12.25 -14.92
N GLU A 231 -1.35 12.96 -14.57
CA GLU A 231 -1.01 13.32 -13.20
C GLU A 231 -1.03 14.85 -13.02
N ARG A 232 -0.97 15.31 -11.77
CA ARG A 232 -0.85 16.75 -11.41
C ARG A 232 -1.85 17.65 -12.15
N SER A 233 -3.13 17.28 -12.13
CA SER A 233 -4.20 18.02 -12.81
C SER A 233 -4.00 18.17 -14.34
N GLY A 234 -3.30 17.21 -14.96
CA GLY A 234 -3.10 17.16 -16.41
C GLY A 234 -1.78 17.77 -16.89
N SER A 235 -0.97 18.37 -16.00
CA SER A 235 0.33 18.93 -16.39
C SER A 235 1.39 17.86 -16.68
N VAL A 236 1.14 16.61 -16.32
CA VAL A 236 1.97 15.46 -16.68
C VAL A 236 1.10 14.40 -17.35
N PHE A 237 1.55 13.89 -18.49
CA PHE A 237 0.93 12.75 -19.16
C PHE A 237 1.92 11.58 -19.22
N THR A 238 1.43 10.40 -18.87
CA THR A 238 2.24 9.19 -18.80
C THR A 238 1.69 8.16 -19.75
N VAL A 239 2.57 7.54 -20.54
CA VAL A 239 2.26 6.35 -21.34
C VAL A 239 3.15 5.18 -20.91
N VAL A 240 2.62 3.96 -20.97
CA VAL A 240 3.30 2.76 -20.50
C VAL A 240 3.34 1.68 -21.56
N SER A 241 4.53 1.14 -21.78
CA SER A 241 4.79 -0.04 -22.62
C SER A 241 5.34 -1.17 -21.76
N ARG A 242 4.63 -2.31 -21.70
CA ARG A 242 5.04 -3.50 -20.95
C ARG A 242 5.94 -4.37 -21.81
N LEU A 243 7.04 -4.84 -21.25
CA LEU A 243 8.03 -5.67 -21.93
C LEU A 243 7.59 -7.14 -21.87
N PRO A 244 7.37 -7.82 -23.02
CA PRO A 244 6.96 -9.22 -23.00
C PRO A 244 8.05 -10.10 -22.39
N ARG A 245 7.66 -11.14 -21.63
CA ARG A 245 8.62 -12.03 -20.93
C ARG A 245 9.67 -12.69 -21.83
N LYS A 246 9.36 -12.94 -23.11
CA LYS A 246 10.28 -13.54 -24.10
C LYS A 246 11.32 -12.54 -24.64
N LEU A 247 11.19 -11.26 -24.28
CA LEU A 247 11.85 -10.11 -24.87
C LEU A 247 12.66 -9.32 -23.81
N GLU A 248 12.89 -9.90 -22.62
CA GLU A 248 13.63 -9.29 -21.50
C GLU A 248 15.16 -9.42 -21.62
N ALA A 249 15.68 -9.61 -22.84
CA ALA A 249 17.11 -9.48 -23.07
C ALA A 249 17.51 -8.00 -22.90
N LYS A 250 18.61 -7.72 -22.17
CA LYS A 250 19.08 -6.35 -21.87
C LYS A 250 19.03 -5.42 -23.08
N HIS A 251 19.56 -5.89 -24.22
CA HIS A 251 19.59 -5.13 -25.45
C HIS A 251 18.20 -4.66 -25.94
N LEU A 252 17.17 -5.51 -25.84
CA LEU A 252 15.83 -5.12 -26.27
C LEU A 252 15.18 -4.14 -25.29
N MET A 253 15.44 -4.27 -23.98
CA MET A 253 15.01 -3.27 -23.00
C MET A 253 15.59 -1.90 -23.36
N PHE A 254 16.88 -1.85 -23.70
CA PHE A 254 17.55 -0.61 -24.07
C PHE A 254 17.02 -0.03 -25.39
N GLN A 255 16.75 -0.87 -26.39
CA GLN A 255 16.09 -0.44 -27.64
C GLN A 255 14.70 0.16 -27.39
N ARG A 256 13.94 -0.39 -26.44
CA ARG A 256 12.62 0.15 -26.08
C ARG A 256 12.72 1.50 -25.38
N VAL A 257 13.71 1.68 -24.50
CA VAL A 257 14.00 2.98 -23.89
C VAL A 257 14.43 3.99 -24.96
N ALA A 258 15.33 3.61 -25.88
CA ALA A 258 15.78 4.47 -26.97
C ALA A 258 14.62 4.92 -27.87
N LYS A 259 13.74 3.98 -28.30
CA LYS A 259 12.54 4.29 -29.08
C LYS A 259 11.64 5.30 -28.37
N ALA A 260 11.41 5.11 -27.06
CA ALA A 260 10.61 6.03 -26.28
C ALA A 260 11.26 7.42 -26.13
N LEU A 261 12.59 7.48 -25.98
CA LEU A 261 13.34 8.73 -25.97
C LEU A 261 13.28 9.44 -27.33
N ASP A 262 13.43 8.73 -28.45
CA ASP A 262 13.29 9.30 -29.80
C ASP A 262 11.90 9.93 -30.00
N GLN A 263 10.83 9.23 -29.59
CA GLN A 263 9.47 9.73 -29.71
C GLN A 263 9.20 10.95 -28.81
N LEU A 264 9.71 10.92 -27.58
CA LEU A 264 9.58 12.05 -26.67
C LEU A 264 10.41 13.25 -27.15
N ASP A 265 11.61 13.02 -27.68
CA ASP A 265 12.46 14.06 -28.24
C ASP A 265 11.80 14.77 -29.42
N GLU A 266 11.16 14.02 -30.32
CA GLU A 266 10.36 14.59 -31.40
C GLU A 266 9.25 15.49 -30.85
N PHE A 267 8.58 15.10 -29.76
CA PHE A 267 7.57 15.94 -29.11
C PHE A 267 8.17 17.22 -28.52
N GLU A 268 9.26 17.12 -27.76
CA GLU A 268 9.94 18.26 -27.11
C GLU A 268 10.51 19.26 -28.13
N LEU A 269 10.96 18.81 -29.31
CA LEU A 269 11.48 19.69 -30.37
C LEU A 269 10.41 20.44 -31.15
N HIS A 270 9.23 19.83 -31.37
CA HIS A 270 8.16 20.42 -32.19
C HIS A 270 7.19 21.30 -31.42
N HIS A 271 7.24 21.24 -30.09
CA HIS A 271 6.33 21.98 -29.23
C HIS A 271 7.15 22.88 -28.31
N GLU A 272 7.40 24.11 -28.76
CA GLU A 272 7.96 25.16 -27.89
C GLU A 272 7.05 25.31 -26.66
N ARG A 273 7.67 25.18 -25.48
CA ARG A 273 7.03 25.35 -24.18
C ARG A 273 7.27 26.75 -23.64
#